data_AF-M0BRA1-F1
#
_entry.id   AF-M0BRA1-F1
#
_cell.length_a   1.000
_cell.length_b   1.000
_cell.length_c   1.000
_cell.angle_alpha   90.00
_cell.angle_beta   90.00
_cell.angle_gamma   90.00
#
_symmetry.space_group_name_H-M   'P 1'
#
loop_
_entity.id
_entity.type
_entity.pdbx_description
1 polymer ?
#
loop_
_entity_poly.entity_id
_entity_poly.type
_entity_poly.pdbx_seq_one_letter_code
_entity_poly.pdbx_strand_id
1 'polypeptide(L)'
;MVLPEGFAIPPWYFTVVLLLGIAGVGALLWAIDPPVTDRTVLAFVPWMMFGSTLYVLGRDPVSAFPEPIAPLFEAPSVYVTTAILAGFVWIVANILHAGGLYRSIPRFVGICGTAFLSVFATAAIMTGVEGGTFTPFWPVVAVVITGIVTAIGWFALSLWATEVAAVTGLTGALVCFGQVLDGTSTAIGYDVLGAGEQVPLSTAILGLAGDLPTAEYIGAGWLFVLVKLTLALVVVWLFADLVRDRPRAGRIALGFVAAVGLGPGVHNLLLFTISG
;
A
#
# COMPACT_ATOMS: atom_id res chain seq x y z
N MET A 1 0.00 -18.71 20.71
CA MET A 1 0.71 -17.69 19.90
C MET A 1 -0.31 -17.13 18.93
N VAL A 2 -0.64 -15.85 19.05
CA VAL A 2 -1.61 -15.17 18.16
C VAL A 2 -0.80 -14.53 17.04
N LEU A 3 -0.32 -15.36 16.11
CA LEU A 3 0.10 -14.82 14.81
C LEU A 3 -1.18 -14.68 13.98
N PRO A 4 -1.42 -13.54 13.32
CA PRO A 4 -2.54 -13.40 12.39
C PRO A 4 -2.49 -14.52 11.35
N GLU A 5 -3.63 -15.13 11.03
CA GLU A 5 -3.70 -16.09 9.92
C GLU A 5 -3.22 -15.40 8.63
N GLY A 6 -2.24 -16.01 7.94
CA GLY A 6 -1.58 -15.41 6.78
C GLY A 6 -0.25 -14.72 7.06
N PHE A 7 0.22 -14.65 8.31
CA PHE A 7 1.63 -14.36 8.60
C PHE A 7 2.43 -15.67 8.64
N ALA A 8 3.04 -16.03 7.51
CA ALA A 8 3.89 -17.20 7.40
C ALA A 8 5.35 -16.76 7.29
N ILE A 9 6.20 -17.25 8.21
CA ILE A 9 7.65 -17.14 8.00
C ILE A 9 7.99 -18.14 6.91
N PRO A 10 8.54 -17.70 5.76
CA PRO A 10 8.87 -18.61 4.68
C PRO A 10 9.96 -19.58 5.17
N PRO A 11 10.16 -20.72 4.48
CA PRO A 11 11.27 -21.60 4.74
C PRO A 11 12.60 -20.84 4.88
N TRP A 12 13.47 -21.27 5.80
CA TRP A 12 14.68 -20.53 6.21
C TRP A 12 15.55 -20.10 5.02
N TYR A 13 15.62 -20.90 3.95
CA TYR A 13 16.40 -20.59 2.75
C TYR A 13 15.84 -19.37 2.00
N PHE A 14 14.52 -19.22 1.94
CA PHE A 14 13.90 -17.99 1.42
C PHE A 14 14.08 -16.83 2.37
N THR A 15 13.94 -17.04 3.69
CA THR A 15 14.20 -15.97 4.67
C THR A 15 15.61 -15.41 4.52
N VAL A 16 16.62 -16.27 4.42
CA VAL A 16 18.03 -15.86 4.24
C VAL A 16 18.21 -15.09 2.94
N VAL A 17 17.66 -15.58 1.82
CA VAL A 17 17.75 -14.90 0.53
C VAL A 17 17.07 -13.53 0.57
N LEU A 18 15.88 -13.42 1.18
CA LEU A 18 15.15 -12.16 1.31
C LEU A 18 15.91 -11.16 2.21
N LEU A 19 16.46 -11.61 3.33
CA LEU A 19 17.25 -10.76 4.23
C LEU A 19 18.53 -10.27 3.55
N LEU A 20 19.24 -11.15 2.84
CA LEU A 20 20.43 -10.75 2.08
C LEU A 20 20.08 -9.82 0.92
N GLY A 21 18.97 -10.08 0.23
CA GLY A 21 18.48 -9.24 -0.86
C GLY A 21 18.13 -7.83 -0.39
N ILE A 22 17.32 -7.70 0.67
CA ILE A 22 16.93 -6.38 1.18
C ILE A 22 18.11 -5.65 1.83
N ALA A 23 19.00 -6.35 2.53
CA ALA A 23 20.22 -5.76 3.08
C ALA A 23 21.18 -5.30 1.97
N GLY A 24 21.36 -6.10 0.92
CA GLY A 24 22.21 -5.76 -0.23
C GLY A 24 21.67 -4.56 -1.00
N VAL A 25 20.38 -4.56 -1.33
CA VAL A 25 19.71 -3.42 -1.97
C VAL A 25 19.79 -2.18 -1.09
N GLY A 26 19.52 -2.32 0.21
CA GLY A 26 19.63 -1.24 1.19
C GLY A 26 21.04 -0.65 1.28
N ALA A 27 22.06 -1.51 1.34
CA ALA A 27 23.46 -1.09 1.39
C ALA A 27 23.89 -0.36 0.10
N LEU A 28 23.47 -0.86 -1.07
CA LEU A 28 23.75 -0.19 -2.35
C LEU A 28 23.04 1.16 -2.46
N LEU A 29 21.77 1.25 -2.08
CA LEU A 29 21.04 2.53 -2.06
C LEU A 29 21.59 3.50 -1.00
N TRP A 30 22.12 2.98 0.10
CA TRP A 30 22.84 3.80 1.07
C TRP A 30 24.13 4.36 0.48
N ALA A 31 24.89 3.54 -0.26
CA ALA A 31 26.12 3.97 -0.92
C ALA A 31 25.90 4.93 -2.10
N ILE A 32 24.84 4.73 -2.90
CA ILE A 32 24.47 5.60 -4.04
C ILE A 32 23.95 6.96 -3.55
N ASP A 33 23.38 6.99 -2.35
CA ASP A 33 22.74 8.14 -1.74
C ASP A 33 21.72 8.87 -2.67
N PRO A 34 20.75 8.17 -3.31
CA PRO A 34 19.87 8.81 -4.29
C PRO A 34 18.95 9.86 -3.64
N PRO A 35 18.63 10.95 -4.36
CA PRO A 35 17.68 11.95 -3.87
C PRO A 35 16.27 11.37 -3.78
N VAL A 36 15.59 11.62 -2.67
CA VAL A 36 14.18 11.22 -2.47
C VAL A 36 13.33 12.48 -2.43
N THR A 37 12.47 12.61 -3.43
CA THR A 37 11.50 13.71 -3.59
C THR A 37 10.09 13.15 -3.63
N ASP A 38 9.08 14.03 -3.61
CA ASP A 38 7.68 13.62 -3.80
C ASP A 38 7.48 12.79 -5.08
N ARG A 39 8.16 13.17 -6.16
CA ARG A 39 8.13 12.39 -7.42
C ARG A 39 8.69 10.99 -7.24
N THR A 40 9.69 10.84 -6.39
CA THR A 40 10.29 9.52 -6.10
C THR A 40 9.28 8.66 -5.35
N VAL A 41 8.67 9.17 -4.28
CA VAL A 41 7.65 8.43 -3.52
C VAL A 41 6.46 8.06 -4.42
N LEU A 42 5.96 9.01 -5.22
CA LEU A 42 4.87 8.75 -6.17
C LEU A 42 5.24 7.69 -7.23
N ALA A 43 6.50 7.65 -7.66
CA ALA A 43 6.97 6.61 -8.58
C ALA A 43 6.97 5.20 -7.98
N PHE A 44 6.99 5.09 -6.64
CA PHE A 44 6.87 3.80 -5.94
C PHE A 44 5.42 3.36 -5.71
N VAL A 45 4.41 4.22 -5.90
CA VAL A 45 2.99 3.84 -5.77
C VAL A 45 2.63 2.60 -6.59
N PRO A 46 2.93 2.51 -7.90
CA PRO A 46 2.60 1.30 -8.65
C PRO A 46 3.36 0.06 -8.16
N TRP A 47 4.53 0.21 -7.54
CA TRP A 47 5.25 -0.90 -6.89
C TRP A 47 4.56 -1.36 -5.60
N MET A 48 4.04 -0.43 -4.79
CA MET A 48 3.24 -0.76 -3.60
C MET A 48 1.99 -1.55 -4.00
N MET A 49 1.29 -1.08 -5.04
CA MET A 49 0.12 -1.77 -5.60
C MET A 49 0.49 -3.14 -6.18
N PHE A 50 1.62 -3.24 -6.90
CA PHE A 50 2.10 -4.48 -7.49
C PHE A 50 2.36 -5.55 -6.43
N GLY A 51 2.93 -5.19 -5.27
CA GLY A 51 3.10 -6.13 -4.16
C GLY A 51 1.79 -6.71 -3.65
N SER A 52 0.74 -5.89 -3.53
CA SER A 52 -0.61 -6.35 -3.20
C SER A 52 -1.21 -7.24 -4.28
N THR A 53 -1.00 -6.91 -5.55
CA THR A 53 -1.44 -7.75 -6.68
C THR A 53 -0.79 -9.13 -6.64
N LEU A 54 0.53 -9.19 -6.42
CA LEU A 54 1.22 -10.46 -6.23
C LEU A 54 0.67 -11.24 -5.05
N TYR A 55 0.33 -10.56 -3.94
CA TYR A 55 -0.24 -11.23 -2.78
C TYR A 55 -1.63 -11.83 -3.08
N VAL A 56 -2.48 -11.11 -3.82
CA VAL A 56 -3.79 -11.64 -4.28
C VAL A 56 -3.59 -12.86 -5.19
N LEU A 57 -2.66 -12.77 -6.14
CA LEU A 57 -2.37 -13.88 -7.07
C LEU A 57 -1.80 -15.11 -6.37
N GLY A 58 -1.04 -14.91 -5.29
CA GLY A 58 -0.40 -16.01 -4.55
C GLY A 58 -1.24 -16.67 -3.48
N ARG A 59 -2.45 -16.14 -3.22
CA ARG A 59 -3.36 -16.65 -2.20
C ARG A 59 -4.58 -17.29 -2.85
N ASP A 60 -5.23 -18.19 -2.12
CA ASP A 60 -6.54 -18.69 -2.49
C ASP A 60 -7.55 -17.54 -2.65
N PRO A 61 -8.43 -17.57 -3.67
CA PRO A 61 -8.71 -18.73 -4.53
C PRO A 61 -7.83 -18.84 -5.80
N VAL A 62 -6.90 -17.90 -6.02
CA VAL A 62 -6.17 -17.81 -7.31
C VAL A 62 -4.99 -18.76 -7.37
N SER A 63 -4.14 -18.75 -6.33
CA SER A 63 -2.99 -19.67 -6.19
C SER A 63 -2.16 -19.84 -7.48
N ALA A 64 -1.82 -18.72 -8.12
CA ALA A 64 -1.19 -18.66 -9.44
C ALA A 64 0.28 -19.10 -9.47
N PHE A 65 0.94 -19.21 -8.31
CA PHE A 65 2.36 -19.52 -8.23
C PHE A 65 2.60 -21.01 -7.89
N PRO A 66 3.56 -21.68 -8.55
CA PRO A 66 3.94 -23.04 -8.20
C PRO A 66 4.37 -23.19 -6.74
N GLU A 67 4.02 -24.33 -6.11
CA GLU A 67 4.33 -24.65 -4.71
C GLU A 67 5.77 -24.32 -4.28
N PRO A 68 6.83 -24.58 -5.09
CA PRO A 68 8.20 -24.29 -4.65
C PRO A 68 8.48 -22.80 -4.39
N ILE A 69 7.77 -21.89 -5.06
CA ILE A 69 7.99 -20.43 -4.95
C ILE A 69 6.83 -19.69 -4.28
N ALA A 70 5.67 -20.35 -4.09
CA ALA A 70 4.50 -19.79 -3.41
C ALA A 70 4.83 -19.07 -2.08
N PRO A 71 5.75 -19.58 -1.21
CA PRO A 71 6.10 -18.88 0.03
C PRO A 71 6.70 -17.48 -0.13
N LEU A 72 7.23 -17.14 -1.32
CA LEU A 72 7.73 -15.79 -1.62
C LEU A 72 6.61 -14.78 -1.88
N PHE A 73 5.41 -15.27 -2.20
CA PHE A 73 4.23 -14.49 -2.55
C PHE A 73 3.17 -14.46 -1.45
N GLU A 74 3.46 -15.05 -0.29
CA GLU A 74 2.68 -14.90 0.94
C GLU A 74 3.16 -13.71 1.78
N ALA A 75 2.33 -13.23 2.71
CA ALA A 75 2.72 -12.18 3.65
C ALA A 75 3.57 -12.73 4.80
N PRO A 76 4.65 -12.02 5.23
CA PRO A 76 5.12 -10.71 4.75
C PRO A 76 6.09 -10.78 3.56
N SER A 77 6.50 -11.99 3.13
CA SER A 77 7.53 -12.23 2.11
C SER A 77 7.29 -11.46 0.81
N VAL A 78 6.05 -11.41 0.32
CA VAL A 78 5.68 -10.76 -0.94
C VAL A 78 6.04 -9.28 -0.98
N TYR A 79 5.88 -8.58 0.15
CA TYR A 79 6.20 -7.17 0.25
C TYR A 79 7.72 -6.96 0.29
N VAL A 80 8.47 -7.87 0.92
CA VAL A 80 9.94 -7.84 0.92
C VAL A 80 10.48 -8.17 -0.48
N THR A 81 9.95 -9.20 -1.14
CA THR A 81 10.28 -9.55 -2.53
C THR A 81 10.04 -8.36 -3.47
N THR A 82 8.89 -7.71 -3.32
CA THR A 82 8.53 -6.53 -4.12
C THR A 82 9.45 -5.35 -3.82
N ALA A 83 9.80 -5.11 -2.56
CA ALA A 83 10.72 -4.04 -2.17
C ALA A 83 12.14 -4.27 -2.70
N ILE A 84 12.62 -5.52 -2.71
CA ILE A 84 13.91 -5.89 -3.31
C ILE A 84 13.89 -5.59 -4.81
N LEU A 85 12.85 -6.02 -5.53
CA LEU A 85 12.73 -5.78 -6.97
C LEU A 85 12.64 -4.28 -7.28
N ALA A 86 11.79 -3.55 -6.57
CA ALA A 86 11.62 -2.11 -6.75
C ALA A 86 12.92 -1.34 -6.43
N GLY A 87 13.62 -1.74 -5.37
CA GLY A 87 14.92 -1.17 -5.00
C GLY A 87 16.02 -1.50 -6.01
N PHE A 88 16.03 -2.72 -6.57
CA PHE A 88 16.93 -3.08 -7.67
C PHE A 88 16.66 -2.22 -8.91
N VAL A 89 15.40 -2.04 -9.31
CA VAL A 89 15.03 -1.14 -10.42
C VAL A 89 15.46 0.30 -10.12
N TRP A 90 15.36 0.74 -8.87
CA TRP A 90 15.81 2.07 -8.46
C TRP A 90 17.35 2.22 -8.55
N ILE A 91 18.11 1.19 -8.19
CA ILE A 91 19.56 1.14 -8.40
C ILE A 91 19.88 1.25 -9.89
N VAL A 92 19.25 0.43 -10.73
CA VAL A 92 19.42 0.48 -12.19
C VAL A 92 19.07 1.87 -12.74
N ALA A 93 17.99 2.48 -12.27
CA ALA A 93 17.59 3.82 -12.68
C ALA A 93 18.67 4.88 -12.38
N ASN A 94 19.34 4.78 -11.23
CA ASN A 94 20.45 5.65 -10.88
C ASN A 94 21.66 5.42 -11.80
N ILE A 95 22.01 4.18 -12.10
CA ILE A 95 23.11 3.83 -13.01
C ILE A 95 22.84 4.38 -14.42
N LEU A 96 21.63 4.16 -14.95
CA LEU A 96 21.23 4.65 -16.27
C LEU A 96 21.20 6.18 -16.33
N HIS A 97 20.82 6.83 -15.23
CA HIS A 97 20.85 8.29 -15.13
C HIS A 97 22.28 8.83 -15.12
N ALA A 98 23.16 8.23 -14.32
CA ALA A 98 24.58 8.59 -14.24
C ALA A 98 25.30 8.39 -15.59
N GLY A 99 24.94 7.35 -16.34
CA GLY A 99 25.44 7.09 -17.69
C GLY A 99 24.83 7.95 -18.79
N GLY A 100 23.90 8.86 -18.48
CA GLY A 100 23.24 9.73 -19.46
C GLY A 100 22.20 9.06 -20.36
N LEU A 101 21.88 7.78 -20.12
CA LEU A 101 20.91 6.99 -20.90
C LEU A 101 19.46 7.33 -20.57
N TYR A 102 19.19 7.80 -19.34
CA TYR A 102 17.83 8.16 -18.92
C TYR A 102 17.80 9.49 -18.14
N ARG A 103 16.83 10.36 -18.47
CA ARG A 103 16.79 11.74 -17.94
C ARG A 103 16.24 11.85 -16.51
N SER A 104 15.43 10.90 -16.06
CA SER A 104 14.70 11.03 -14.80
C SER A 104 14.54 9.70 -14.07
N ILE A 105 15.21 9.58 -12.92
CA ILE A 105 15.15 8.40 -12.05
C ILE A 105 13.69 8.06 -11.66
N PRO A 106 12.86 9.00 -11.13
CA PRO A 106 11.49 8.66 -10.76
C PRO A 106 10.62 8.20 -11.95
N ARG A 107 10.81 8.77 -13.15
CA ARG A 107 10.05 8.34 -14.32
C ARG A 107 10.37 6.90 -14.70
N PHE A 108 11.65 6.52 -14.69
CA PHE A 108 12.05 5.14 -14.99
C PHE A 108 11.43 4.15 -13.99
N VAL A 109 11.59 4.44 -12.69
CA VAL A 109 11.02 3.61 -11.60
C VAL A 109 9.50 3.50 -11.74
N GLY A 110 8.81 4.62 -11.98
CA GLY A 110 7.36 4.66 -12.15
C GLY A 110 6.89 3.89 -13.38
N ILE A 111 7.57 4.02 -14.53
CA ILE A 111 7.22 3.28 -15.75
C ILE A 111 7.38 1.78 -15.54
N CYS A 112 8.50 1.34 -14.98
CA CYS A 112 8.71 -0.08 -14.68
C CYS A 112 7.64 -0.60 -13.72
N GLY A 113 7.38 0.13 -12.62
CA GLY A 113 6.35 -0.26 -11.66
C GLY A 113 4.97 -0.36 -12.28
N THR A 114 4.57 0.62 -13.09
CA THR A 114 3.30 0.59 -13.81
C THR A 114 3.25 -0.56 -14.81
N ALA A 115 4.34 -0.89 -15.51
CA ALA A 115 4.36 -2.03 -16.42
C ALA A 115 4.16 -3.35 -15.67
N PHE A 116 4.87 -3.57 -14.57
CA PHE A 116 4.67 -4.75 -13.70
C PHE A 116 3.24 -4.80 -13.14
N LEU A 117 2.76 -3.68 -12.57
CA LEU A 117 1.40 -3.60 -12.05
C LEU A 117 0.37 -3.95 -13.13
N SER A 118 0.45 -3.34 -14.31
CA SER A 118 -0.51 -3.58 -15.40
C SER A 118 -0.55 -5.04 -15.80
N VAL A 119 0.61 -5.68 -16.02
CA VAL A 119 0.67 -7.09 -16.44
C VAL A 119 0.00 -8.00 -15.41
N PHE A 120 0.35 -7.85 -14.13
CA PHE A 120 -0.14 -8.75 -13.08
C PHE A 120 -1.57 -8.41 -12.64
N ALA A 121 -1.95 -7.13 -12.67
CA ALA A 121 -3.34 -6.72 -12.39
C ALA A 121 -4.28 -7.21 -13.49
N THR A 122 -3.85 -7.15 -14.76
CA THR A 122 -4.61 -7.76 -15.86
C THR A 122 -4.75 -9.27 -15.64
N ALA A 123 -3.68 -9.98 -15.28
CA ALA A 123 -3.77 -11.41 -14.98
C ALA A 123 -4.79 -11.70 -13.87
N ALA A 124 -4.75 -10.97 -12.74
CA ALA A 124 -5.70 -11.12 -11.64
C ALA A 124 -7.15 -10.81 -12.06
N ILE A 125 -7.36 -9.77 -12.86
CA ILE A 125 -8.71 -9.44 -13.36
C ILE A 125 -9.21 -10.54 -14.29
N MET A 126 -8.37 -11.07 -15.17
CA MET A 126 -8.74 -12.15 -16.08
C MET A 126 -9.16 -13.42 -15.32
N THR A 127 -8.51 -13.76 -14.20
CA THR A 127 -8.96 -14.91 -13.38
C THR A 127 -10.37 -14.72 -12.83
N GLY A 128 -10.74 -13.49 -12.41
CA GLY A 128 -12.10 -13.18 -11.98
C GLY A 128 -13.12 -13.19 -13.12
N VAL A 129 -12.72 -12.73 -14.32
CA VAL A 129 -13.58 -12.75 -15.51
C VAL A 129 -13.84 -14.18 -15.99
N GLU A 130 -12.80 -15.01 -16.08
CA GLU A 130 -12.91 -16.42 -16.47
C GLU A 130 -13.68 -17.24 -15.43
N GLY A 131 -13.53 -16.91 -14.14
CA GLY A 131 -14.28 -17.53 -13.05
C GLY A 131 -15.72 -17.05 -12.91
N GLY A 132 -16.14 -16.01 -13.63
CA GLY A 132 -17.48 -15.43 -13.53
C GLY A 132 -17.75 -14.65 -12.23
N THR A 133 -16.69 -14.31 -11.48
CA THR A 133 -16.71 -13.65 -10.16
C THR A 133 -16.28 -12.18 -10.23
N PHE A 134 -16.28 -11.60 -11.44
CA PHE A 134 -15.83 -10.23 -11.67
C PHE A 134 -16.87 -9.18 -11.26
N THR A 135 -16.63 -8.47 -10.16
CA THR A 135 -17.56 -7.47 -9.59
C THR A 135 -16.86 -6.17 -9.17
N PRO A 136 -16.67 -5.21 -10.09
CA PRO A 136 -15.89 -4.00 -9.81
C PRO A 136 -16.66 -2.90 -9.06
N PHE A 137 -17.97 -3.06 -8.83
CA PHE A 137 -18.84 -1.98 -8.33
C PHE A 137 -18.37 -1.43 -6.97
N TRP A 138 -18.25 -2.29 -5.96
CA TRP A 138 -17.80 -1.91 -4.62
C TRP A 138 -16.36 -1.41 -4.57
N PRO A 139 -15.40 -2.03 -5.28
CA PRO A 139 -14.07 -1.47 -5.46
C PRO A 139 -14.05 -0.05 -6.02
N VAL A 140 -14.87 0.25 -7.03
CA VAL A 140 -14.97 1.61 -7.60
C VAL A 140 -15.55 2.59 -6.58
N VAL A 141 -16.61 2.20 -5.87
CA VAL A 141 -17.21 3.02 -4.80
C VAL A 141 -16.18 3.32 -3.71
N ALA A 142 -15.38 2.33 -3.29
CA ALA A 142 -14.34 2.48 -2.29
C ALA A 142 -13.29 3.53 -2.71
N VAL A 143 -12.83 3.49 -3.97
CA VAL A 143 -11.86 4.47 -4.50
C VAL A 143 -12.45 5.88 -4.53
N VAL A 144 -13.72 6.02 -4.95
CA VAL A 144 -14.40 7.33 -5.00
C VAL A 144 -14.54 7.92 -3.59
N ILE A 145 -15.02 7.14 -2.63
CA ILE A 145 -15.14 7.58 -1.23
C ILE A 145 -13.76 7.94 -0.67
N THR A 146 -12.74 7.12 -0.94
CA THR A 146 -11.36 7.40 -0.52
C THR A 146 -10.88 8.75 -1.05
N GLY A 147 -11.10 9.03 -2.33
CA GLY A 147 -10.73 10.30 -2.94
C GLY A 147 -11.41 11.50 -2.26
N ILE A 148 -12.72 11.40 -2.01
CA ILE A 148 -13.49 12.46 -1.35
C ILE A 148 -13.00 12.68 0.08
N VAL A 149 -12.90 11.62 0.89
CA VAL A 149 -12.49 11.69 2.30
C VAL A 149 -11.05 12.21 2.43
N THR A 150 -10.15 11.74 1.56
CA THR A 150 -8.76 12.22 1.52
C THR A 150 -8.71 13.70 1.14
N ALA A 151 -9.46 14.12 0.13
CA ALA A 151 -9.48 15.52 -0.30
C ALA A 151 -9.98 16.44 0.82
N ILE A 152 -11.05 16.04 1.52
CA ILE A 152 -11.60 16.79 2.67
C ILE A 152 -10.56 16.86 3.80
N GLY A 153 -9.99 15.72 4.20
CA GLY A 153 -9.02 15.67 5.28
C GLY A 153 -7.74 16.44 4.98
N TRP A 154 -7.22 16.32 3.75
CA TRP A 154 -6.04 17.06 3.30
C TRP A 154 -6.30 18.57 3.20
N PHE A 155 -7.49 18.96 2.72
CA PHE A 155 -7.89 20.36 2.68
C PHE A 155 -8.01 20.94 4.09
N ALA A 156 -8.63 20.22 5.02
CA ALA A 156 -8.70 20.62 6.42
C ALA A 156 -7.31 20.79 7.04
N LEU A 157 -6.40 19.82 6.84
CA LEU A 157 -5.01 19.95 7.29
C LEU A 157 -4.31 21.18 6.68
N SER A 158 -4.52 21.43 5.39
CA SER A 158 -3.91 22.55 4.68
C SER A 158 -4.37 23.91 5.21
N LEU A 159 -5.61 24.00 5.73
CA LEU A 159 -6.14 25.20 6.35
C LEU A 159 -5.66 25.40 7.79
N TRP A 160 -5.52 24.32 8.56
CA TRP A 160 -5.22 24.40 10.00
C TRP A 160 -3.71 24.34 10.31
N ALA A 161 -2.95 23.62 9.46
CA ALA A 161 -1.53 23.39 9.59
C ALA A 161 -0.84 23.56 8.23
N THR A 162 -0.97 24.75 7.63
CA THR A 162 -0.46 25.05 6.28
C THR A 162 1.01 24.71 6.08
N GLU A 163 1.85 24.96 7.10
CA GLU A 163 3.27 24.64 7.02
C GLU A 163 3.52 23.13 6.91
N VAL A 164 2.78 22.31 7.67
CA VAL A 164 2.86 20.84 7.61
C VAL A 164 2.48 20.34 6.22
N ALA A 165 1.37 20.84 5.67
CA ALA A 165 0.93 20.48 4.34
C ALA A 165 1.94 20.89 3.25
N ALA A 166 2.55 22.07 3.39
CA ALA A 166 3.57 22.57 2.45
C ALA A 166 4.88 21.75 2.50
N VAL A 167 5.34 21.37 3.70
CA VAL A 167 6.59 20.61 3.88
C VAL A 167 6.44 19.16 3.41
N THR A 168 5.33 18.52 3.76
CA THR A 168 5.08 17.10 3.45
C THR A 168 4.54 16.89 2.04
N GLY A 169 3.91 17.90 1.44
CA GLY A 169 3.55 17.95 0.03
C GLY A 169 2.71 16.75 -0.43
N LEU A 170 2.99 16.27 -1.65
CA LEU A 170 2.26 15.13 -2.21
C LEU A 170 2.56 13.82 -1.48
N THR A 171 3.71 13.73 -0.83
CA THR A 171 4.07 12.57 0.00
C THR A 171 3.11 12.45 1.19
N GLY A 172 2.80 13.56 1.86
CA GLY A 172 1.81 13.58 2.95
C GLY A 172 0.39 13.26 2.46
N ALA A 173 -0.02 13.83 1.32
CA ALA A 173 -1.32 13.53 0.73
C ALA A 173 -1.47 12.04 0.37
N LEU A 174 -0.41 11.40 -0.13
CA LEU A 174 -0.38 9.97 -0.44
C LEU A 174 -0.54 9.10 0.83
N VAL A 175 0.04 9.51 1.96
CA VAL A 175 -0.13 8.82 3.25
C VAL A 175 -1.60 8.83 3.65
N CYS A 176 -2.25 9.98 3.59
CA CYS A 176 -3.68 10.10 3.85
C CYS A 176 -4.49 9.22 2.90
N PHE A 177 -4.21 9.29 1.59
CA PHE A 177 -4.89 8.48 0.60
C PHE A 177 -4.77 6.97 0.89
N GLY A 178 -3.56 6.48 1.14
CA GLY A 178 -3.32 5.07 1.42
C GLY A 178 -4.04 4.57 2.66
N GLN A 179 -3.99 5.32 3.75
CA GLN A 179 -4.65 4.93 5.00
C GLN A 179 -6.19 5.00 4.89
N VAL A 180 -6.72 6.01 4.20
CA VAL A 180 -8.16 6.11 3.95
C VAL A 180 -8.63 5.01 3.00
N LEU A 181 -7.82 4.62 2.01
CA LEU A 181 -8.13 3.52 1.09
C LEU A 181 -8.30 2.21 1.85
N ASP A 182 -7.34 1.89 2.72
CA ASP A 182 -7.40 0.76 3.63
C ASP A 182 -8.69 0.82 4.46
N GLY A 183 -8.90 1.93 5.19
CA GLY A 183 -10.07 2.13 6.03
C GLY A 183 -11.40 1.94 5.29
N THR A 184 -11.51 2.51 4.10
CA THR A 184 -12.74 2.50 3.29
C THR A 184 -12.98 1.12 2.67
N SER A 185 -11.93 0.46 2.19
CA SER A 185 -12.04 -0.91 1.66
C SER A 185 -12.44 -1.89 2.76
N THR A 186 -11.87 -1.79 3.96
CA THR A 186 -12.23 -2.62 5.11
C THR A 186 -13.66 -2.34 5.59
N ALA A 187 -14.07 -1.07 5.65
CA ALA A 187 -15.44 -0.69 5.99
C ALA A 187 -16.46 -1.33 5.04
N ILE A 188 -16.23 -1.23 3.72
CA ILE A 188 -17.11 -1.84 2.72
C ILE A 188 -17.07 -3.38 2.80
N GLY A 189 -15.88 -3.95 2.97
CA GLY A 189 -15.71 -5.38 3.17
C GLY A 189 -16.57 -5.91 4.32
N TYR A 190 -16.49 -5.23 5.46
CA TYR A 190 -17.21 -5.59 6.68
C TYR A 190 -18.74 -5.36 6.58
N ASP A 191 -19.15 -4.14 6.23
CA ASP A 191 -20.57 -3.75 6.29
C ASP A 191 -21.41 -4.32 5.15
N VAL A 192 -20.80 -4.57 3.98
CA VAL A 192 -21.53 -4.89 2.75
C VAL A 192 -21.22 -6.28 2.22
N LEU A 193 -19.93 -6.64 2.18
CA LEU A 193 -19.48 -7.88 1.57
C LEU A 193 -19.38 -9.04 2.58
N GLY A 194 -19.63 -8.78 3.86
CA GLY A 194 -19.54 -9.76 4.94
C GLY A 194 -18.13 -10.32 5.15
N ALA A 195 -17.09 -9.60 4.70
CA ALA A 195 -15.71 -9.99 4.89
C ALA A 195 -15.34 -9.87 6.38
N GLY A 196 -14.75 -10.93 6.93
CA GLY A 196 -14.24 -10.92 8.30
C GLY A 196 -13.00 -10.04 8.43
N GLU A 197 -12.93 -9.25 9.51
CA GLU A 197 -11.70 -8.57 9.92
C GLU A 197 -10.91 -9.47 10.89
N GLN A 198 -9.61 -9.59 10.65
CA GLN A 198 -8.74 -10.49 11.40
C GLN A 198 -7.78 -9.73 12.32
N VAL A 199 -7.60 -8.44 12.10
CA VAL A 199 -6.76 -7.59 12.94
C VAL A 199 -7.54 -7.28 14.23
N PRO A 200 -7.03 -7.67 15.43
CA PRO A 200 -7.78 -7.53 16.67
C PRO A 200 -8.20 -6.08 16.97
N LEU A 201 -7.33 -5.11 16.67
CA LEU A 201 -7.62 -3.69 16.87
C LEU A 201 -8.70 -3.20 15.90
N SER A 202 -8.62 -3.57 14.62
CA SER A 202 -9.64 -3.23 13.63
C SER A 202 -10.99 -3.84 14.02
N THR A 203 -10.99 -5.11 14.45
CA THR A 203 -12.19 -5.81 14.94
C THR A 203 -12.80 -5.10 16.14
N ALA A 204 -11.98 -4.66 17.10
CA ALA A 204 -12.46 -3.91 18.26
C ALA A 204 -13.09 -2.56 17.86
N ILE A 205 -12.48 -1.83 16.92
CA ILE A 205 -13.02 -0.55 16.43
C ILE A 205 -14.35 -0.77 15.70
N LEU A 206 -14.43 -1.77 14.82
CA LEU A 206 -15.66 -2.12 14.09
C LEU A 206 -16.76 -2.62 15.03
N GLY A 207 -16.41 -3.43 16.03
CA GLY A 207 -17.36 -3.88 17.06
C GLY A 207 -17.93 -2.72 17.87
N LEU A 208 -17.06 -1.82 18.36
CA LEU A 208 -17.49 -0.61 19.07
C LEU A 208 -18.40 0.27 18.21
N ALA A 209 -18.12 0.39 16.92
CA ALA A 209 -18.96 1.15 16.02
C ALA A 209 -20.32 0.47 15.75
N GLY A 210 -20.36 -0.86 15.74
CA GLY A 210 -21.60 -1.64 15.63
C GLY A 210 -22.55 -1.47 16.81
N ASP A 211 -22.02 -1.18 18.01
CA ASP A 211 -22.81 -0.92 19.22
C ASP A 211 -23.39 0.51 19.26
N LEU A 212 -22.96 1.40 18.36
CA LEU A 212 -23.47 2.77 18.29
C LEU A 212 -24.83 2.82 17.56
N PRO A 213 -25.74 3.72 17.98
CA PRO A 213 -27.04 3.88 17.32
C PRO A 213 -26.93 4.41 15.87
N THR A 214 -25.74 4.82 15.43
CA THR A 214 -25.46 5.21 14.05
C THR A 214 -25.26 4.01 13.12
N ALA A 215 -24.97 2.82 13.66
CA ALA A 215 -24.65 1.63 12.87
C ALA A 215 -25.77 1.23 11.91
N GLU A 216 -27.03 1.36 12.34
CA GLU A 216 -28.20 1.04 11.52
C GLU A 216 -28.34 1.94 10.28
N TYR A 217 -27.78 3.16 10.33
CA TYR A 217 -27.94 4.16 9.26
C TYR A 217 -26.76 4.25 8.31
N ILE A 218 -25.53 4.11 8.84
CA ILE A 218 -24.29 4.37 8.09
C ILE A 218 -23.26 3.25 8.18
N GLY A 219 -23.64 2.10 8.76
CA GLY A 219 -22.75 0.95 8.97
C GLY A 219 -21.83 1.11 10.20
N ALA A 220 -21.01 0.12 10.48
CA ALA A 220 -19.99 0.17 11.54
C ALA A 220 -18.65 0.71 11.01
N GLY A 221 -18.41 0.61 9.70
CA GLY A 221 -17.13 0.92 9.07
C GLY A 221 -16.74 2.41 9.09
N TRP A 222 -17.69 3.34 9.23
CA TRP A 222 -17.38 4.78 9.20
C TRP A 222 -16.36 5.20 10.28
N LEU A 223 -16.45 4.60 11.48
CA LEU A 223 -15.53 4.92 12.58
C LEU A 223 -14.11 4.48 12.23
N PHE A 224 -13.96 3.32 11.57
CA PHE A 224 -12.68 2.82 11.13
C PHE A 224 -12.03 3.75 10.09
N VAL A 225 -12.82 4.24 9.12
CA VAL A 225 -12.36 5.25 8.14
C VAL A 225 -11.89 6.53 8.84
N LEU A 226 -12.66 7.01 9.82
CA LEU A 226 -12.31 8.22 10.58
C LEU A 226 -11.01 8.03 11.36
N VAL A 227 -10.85 6.90 12.06
CA VAL A 227 -9.62 6.57 12.79
C VAL A 227 -8.42 6.53 11.87
N LYS A 228 -8.55 5.89 10.69
CA LYS A 228 -7.48 5.83 9.69
C LYS A 228 -7.10 7.21 9.16
N LEU A 229 -8.08 8.05 8.85
CA LEU A 229 -7.82 9.43 8.42
C LEU A 229 -7.11 10.22 9.52
N THR A 230 -7.61 10.17 10.77
CA THR A 230 -6.99 10.87 11.90
C THR A 230 -5.56 10.40 12.14
N LEU A 231 -5.32 9.08 12.13
CA LEU A 231 -4.00 8.52 12.27
C LEU A 231 -3.06 9.02 11.17
N ALA A 232 -3.52 9.03 9.91
CA ALA A 232 -2.72 9.52 8.80
C ALA A 232 -2.36 11.00 8.94
N LEU A 233 -3.31 11.84 9.32
CA LEU A 233 -3.09 13.27 9.56
C LEU A 233 -2.11 13.50 10.71
N VAL A 234 -2.24 12.76 11.81
CA VAL A 234 -1.30 12.82 12.95
C VAL A 234 0.10 12.38 12.54
N VAL A 235 0.24 11.29 11.77
CA VAL A 235 1.54 10.83 11.27
C VAL A 235 2.17 11.88 10.37
N VAL A 236 1.43 12.43 9.41
CA VAL A 236 1.93 13.51 8.54
C VAL A 236 2.39 14.72 9.36
N TRP A 237 1.61 15.10 10.38
CA TRP A 237 1.96 16.19 11.28
C TRP A 237 3.26 15.91 12.08
N LEU A 238 3.38 14.73 12.69
CA LEU A 238 4.57 14.35 13.47
C LEU A 238 5.83 14.25 12.61
N PHE A 239 5.70 13.80 11.36
CA PHE A 239 6.82 13.62 10.45
C PHE A 239 7.20 14.90 9.70
N ALA A 240 6.44 15.99 9.83
CA ALA A 240 6.72 17.25 9.15
C ALA A 240 8.12 17.78 9.48
N ASP A 241 8.50 17.76 10.75
CA ASP A 241 9.84 18.19 11.19
C ASP A 241 10.93 17.30 10.63
N LEU A 242 10.71 15.97 10.59
CA LEU A 242 11.67 15.04 9.99
C LEU A 242 11.82 15.29 8.48
N VAL A 243 10.74 15.61 7.76
CA VAL A 243 10.79 15.96 6.33
C VAL A 243 11.46 17.32 6.11
N ARG A 244 11.35 18.26 7.05
CA ARG A 244 12.04 19.55 6.98
C ARG A 244 13.54 19.38 7.20
N ASP A 245 13.93 18.69 8.27
CA ASP A 245 15.32 18.61 8.73
C ASP A 245 16.13 17.53 7.99
N ARG A 246 15.49 16.41 7.65
CA ARG A 246 16.11 15.30 6.90
C ARG A 246 15.18 14.85 5.77
N PRO A 247 15.05 15.65 4.69
CA PRO A 247 14.06 15.44 3.63
C PRO A 247 14.01 14.04 3.06
N ARG A 248 15.17 13.40 2.89
CA ARG A 248 15.25 12.02 2.40
C ARG A 248 14.67 11.02 3.40
N ALA A 249 15.14 11.05 4.64
CA ALA A 249 14.70 10.11 5.67
C ALA A 249 13.21 10.28 5.96
N GLY A 250 12.74 11.53 6.08
CA GLY A 250 11.32 11.83 6.27
C GLY A 250 10.44 11.31 5.14
N ARG A 251 10.83 11.50 3.87
CA ARG A 251 10.06 11.01 2.72
C ARG A 251 10.09 9.49 2.57
N ILE A 252 11.20 8.84 2.88
CA ILE A 252 11.26 7.36 2.92
C ILE A 252 10.30 6.84 3.99
N ALA A 253 10.30 7.43 5.18
CA ALA A 253 9.42 7.01 6.27
C ALA A 253 7.94 7.24 5.94
N LEU A 254 7.58 8.42 5.42
CA LEU A 254 6.21 8.67 4.96
C LEU A 254 5.82 7.76 3.79
N GLY A 255 6.73 7.50 2.85
CA GLY A 255 6.50 6.53 1.77
C GLY A 255 6.21 5.11 2.30
N PHE A 256 6.89 4.70 3.37
CA PHE A 256 6.61 3.44 4.06
C PHE A 256 5.22 3.44 4.72
N VAL A 257 4.84 4.52 5.40
CA VAL A 257 3.48 4.65 5.99
C VAL A 257 2.41 4.61 4.90
N ALA A 258 2.65 5.25 3.75
CA ALA A 258 1.76 5.17 2.60
C ALA A 258 1.64 3.73 2.09
N ALA A 259 2.74 2.99 1.98
CA ALA A 259 2.73 1.59 1.57
C ALA A 259 1.95 0.70 2.55
N VAL A 260 2.05 0.94 3.85
CA VAL A 260 1.29 0.19 4.89
C VAL A 260 -0.21 0.39 4.77
N GLY A 261 -0.69 1.52 4.23
CA GLY A 261 -2.11 1.74 3.94
C GLY A 261 -2.51 1.25 2.54
N LEU A 262 -1.75 1.64 1.51
CA LEU A 262 -2.02 1.22 0.13
C LEU A 262 -1.99 -0.30 -0.04
N GLY A 263 -1.11 -1.00 0.67
CA GLY A 263 -0.95 -2.44 0.58
C GLY A 263 -2.27 -3.19 0.83
N PRO A 264 -2.79 -3.16 2.07
CA PRO A 264 -4.08 -3.75 2.42
C PRO A 264 -5.26 -3.17 1.62
N GLY A 265 -5.29 -1.85 1.38
CA GLY A 265 -6.37 -1.22 0.61
C GLY A 265 -6.47 -1.79 -0.81
N VAL A 266 -5.36 -1.86 -1.54
CA VAL A 266 -5.32 -2.42 -2.91
C VAL A 266 -5.59 -3.92 -2.91
N HIS A 267 -5.10 -4.64 -1.89
CA HIS A 267 -5.40 -6.06 -1.73
C HIS A 267 -6.91 -6.30 -1.64
N ASN A 268 -7.60 -5.58 -0.75
CA ASN A 268 -9.06 -5.67 -0.59
C ASN A 268 -9.79 -5.32 -1.89
N LEU A 269 -9.42 -4.21 -2.55
CA LEU A 269 -10.05 -3.83 -3.82
C LEU A 269 -9.93 -4.92 -4.89
N LEU A 270 -8.74 -5.48 -5.07
CA LEU A 270 -8.51 -6.53 -6.05
C LEU A 270 -9.25 -7.80 -5.68
N LEU A 271 -9.21 -8.21 -4.41
CA LEU A 271 -9.94 -9.38 -3.92
C LEU A 271 -11.43 -9.24 -4.23
N PHE A 272 -12.07 -8.15 -3.81
CA PHE A 272 -13.50 -7.89 -4.06
C PHE A 272 -13.83 -7.73 -5.54
N THR A 273 -12.86 -7.35 -6.37
CA THR A 273 -13.04 -7.28 -7.83
C THR A 273 -13.16 -8.68 -8.45
N ILE A 274 -12.49 -9.68 -7.87
CA ILE A 274 -12.32 -11.01 -8.48
C ILE A 274 -13.00 -12.15 -7.70
N SER A 275 -13.66 -11.85 -6.58
CA SER A 275 -14.26 -12.83 -5.67
C SER A 275 -15.75 -12.59 -5.39
N GLY A 276 -16.44 -11.86 -6.26
CA GLY A 276 -17.87 -11.55 -6.09
C GLY A 276 -18.83 -12.61 -6.62
#